data_AF-A0A553PM68-F1
#
_entry.id   AF-A0A553PM68-F1
#
_cell.length_a   1.000
_cell.length_b   1.000
_cell.length_c   1.000
_cell.angle_alpha   90.00
_cell.angle_beta   90.00
_cell.angle_gamma   90.00
#
_symmetry.space_group_name_H-M   'P 1'
#
loop_
_entity.id
_entity.type
_entity.pdbx_description
1 polymer ?
#
loop_
_entity_poly.entity_id
_entity_poly.type
_entity_poly.pdbx_seq_one_letter_code
_entity_poly.pdbx_strand_id
1 'polypeptide(L)'
;MAHSGSSTSSTASFFGGSSLAGRESGSSGLSMDPEVARRLFHEGGTLLWLDMPVGAEFGCDMTTWNTAQKFKGVKMIPPGMHYFYWSSVSKEGHVSPRTGFFHDFRKAEVLAKRFNPLTETIEDITGDELERMKLDLRNLDPHLGAYPYDLWKKWISLTNKISSATLARLVPMNGLIQSVSELVPAQHRTNRTERRNAAARLAAEQQQSTASSSTMSTAPMDVSGTPPGEVGGESPRTAAKRSRSDQVELDGDKLPKMDLKPGTEIRYTPLPTEKYPPGSNAAQITKHSMDASFQVASYFNHFNKMYGDSVSSAMSDRNQSDEVLAEMQFSFICFLVGQHYESFEHWKRLLTLFCSCHDALEEHAEFYIRLISDLHFQIREVPDDFFIDILSCNNFLIAVLSRLFVMIKCNENASSRLKSHAEKFKANLSKKFHWEFDDEHEFEEDAPVVVDLGLTEDIS
;
A
#
# COMPACT_ATOMS: atom_id res chain seq x y z
N MET A 1 61.23 22.76 19.55
CA MET A 1 60.67 21.44 19.89
C MET A 1 59.17 21.61 20.17
N ALA A 2 58.42 20.50 20.20
CA ALA A 2 56.95 20.43 20.20
C ALA A 2 56.16 21.56 20.91
N HIS A 3 55.19 22.14 20.21
CA HIS A 3 53.99 22.73 20.81
C HIS A 3 52.91 21.63 20.88
N SER A 4 52.33 21.40 22.06
CA SER A 4 51.20 20.48 22.25
C SER A 4 49.87 21.23 22.32
N GLY A 5 49.29 21.54 21.15
CA GLY A 5 47.95 22.12 21.04
C GLY A 5 46.86 21.04 21.08
N SER A 6 46.04 21.03 22.14
CA SER A 6 44.89 20.14 22.27
C SER A 6 43.73 20.62 21.40
N SER A 7 43.48 19.98 20.26
CA SER A 7 42.32 20.25 19.39
C SER A 7 41.13 19.38 19.77
N THR A 8 40.26 19.89 20.64
CA THR A 8 38.99 19.23 20.98
C THR A 8 38.05 19.21 19.76
N SER A 9 37.69 18.01 19.29
CA SER A 9 36.69 17.86 18.22
C SER A 9 35.31 18.26 18.73
N SER A 10 34.78 19.38 18.23
CA SER A 10 33.42 19.82 18.52
C SER A 10 32.48 19.27 17.44
N THR A 11 31.68 18.26 17.78
CA THR A 11 30.60 17.75 16.93
C THR A 11 29.49 18.80 16.84
N ALA A 12 29.58 19.66 15.83
CA ALA A 12 28.55 20.65 15.55
C ALA A 12 27.20 19.97 15.22
N SER A 13 26.12 20.48 15.79
CA SER A 13 24.75 20.02 15.51
C SER A 13 24.31 20.48 14.12
N PHE A 14 24.44 19.61 13.11
CA PHE A 14 24.11 19.91 11.71
C PHE A 14 22.59 19.96 11.41
N PHE A 15 21.75 19.47 12.31
CA PHE A 15 20.31 19.38 12.14
C PHE A 15 19.57 20.31 13.09
N GLY A 16 18.64 21.11 12.57
CA GLY A 16 17.81 22.02 13.36
C GLY A 16 16.59 21.30 13.94
N GLY A 17 16.55 21.11 15.25
CA GLY A 17 15.42 20.46 15.92
C GLY A 17 14.22 21.38 16.11
N SER A 18 13.04 20.92 15.70
CA SER A 18 11.75 21.33 16.24
C SER A 18 10.78 20.14 16.18
N SER A 19 9.73 20.17 17.01
CA SER A 19 8.85 19.04 17.29
C SER A 19 7.51 19.15 16.56
N LEU A 20 7.01 17.99 16.10
CA LEU A 20 5.59 17.65 16.21
C LEU A 20 5.47 16.22 16.78
N ALA A 21 4.65 16.10 17.84
CA ALA A 21 4.14 14.87 18.48
C ALA A 21 5.14 13.75 18.92
N GLY A 22 5.10 13.43 20.22
CA GLY A 22 4.85 12.03 20.60
C GLY A 22 5.99 11.21 21.22
N ARG A 23 7.29 11.46 20.96
CA ARG A 23 8.37 10.72 21.66
C ARG A 23 9.71 11.46 21.73
N GLU A 24 10.21 11.67 22.94
CA GLU A 24 11.59 12.10 23.19
C GLU A 24 12.59 10.94 22.99
N SER A 25 12.77 10.48 21.75
CA SER A 25 14.05 9.88 21.37
C SER A 25 15.06 11.00 21.19
N GLY A 26 15.56 11.54 22.31
CA GLY A 26 16.67 12.48 22.29
C GLY A 26 17.83 11.91 21.48
N SER A 27 18.46 12.72 20.64
CA SER A 27 19.52 12.27 19.75
C SER A 27 20.73 11.80 20.56
N SER A 28 20.74 10.50 20.88
CA SER A 28 21.88 9.79 21.40
C SER A 28 22.89 9.67 20.26
N GLY A 29 23.65 10.74 20.07
CA GLY A 29 24.88 10.73 19.28
C GLY A 29 25.89 9.79 19.92
N LEU A 30 25.62 8.48 19.78
CA LEU A 30 26.52 7.40 20.14
C LEU A 30 27.83 7.70 19.44
N SER A 31 28.89 7.92 20.22
CA SER A 31 30.21 8.23 19.70
C SER A 31 30.73 7.03 18.92
N MET A 32 30.42 6.98 17.63
CA MET A 32 30.94 5.98 16.71
C MET A 32 32.46 5.99 16.82
N ASP A 33 33.04 4.82 17.05
CA ASP A 33 34.48 4.70 17.21
C ASP A 33 35.21 5.33 16.00
N PRO A 34 36.26 6.15 16.19
CA PRO A 34 36.92 6.84 15.09
C PRO A 34 37.55 5.92 14.04
N GLU A 35 37.87 4.66 14.34
CA GLU A 35 38.30 3.67 13.35
C GLU A 35 37.13 3.08 12.57
N VAL A 36 36.03 2.76 13.26
CA VAL A 36 34.77 2.36 12.62
C VAL A 36 34.28 3.46 11.67
N ALA A 37 34.29 4.73 12.10
CA ALA A 37 33.90 5.86 11.26
C ALA A 37 34.81 6.03 10.03
N ARG A 38 36.14 5.95 10.19
CA ARG A 38 37.10 5.98 9.06
C ARG A 38 36.87 4.82 8.08
N ARG A 39 36.56 3.63 8.59
CA ARG A 39 36.24 2.46 7.76
C ARG A 39 34.94 2.66 7.00
N LEU A 40 33.87 3.10 7.67
CA LEU A 40 32.56 3.30 7.05
C LEU A 40 32.54 4.47 6.06
N PHE A 41 33.41 5.47 6.22
CA PHE A 41 33.63 6.51 5.20
C PHE A 41 34.24 5.97 3.90
N HIS A 42 34.96 4.85 3.95
CA HIS A 42 35.59 4.20 2.79
C HIS A 42 34.81 2.98 2.25
N GLU A 43 33.96 2.35 3.06
CA GLU A 43 33.17 1.18 2.65
C GLU A 43 31.69 1.47 2.42
N GLY A 44 31.12 2.45 3.12
CA GLY A 44 29.74 2.88 2.96
C GLY A 44 29.53 3.77 1.73
N GLY A 45 28.30 3.79 1.24
CA GLY A 45 27.86 4.72 0.20
C GLY A 45 27.76 6.16 0.70
N THR A 46 27.62 7.09 -0.25
CA THR A 46 27.35 8.50 0.00
C THR A 46 26.27 8.99 -0.96
N LEU A 47 25.23 9.63 -0.41
CA LEU A 47 24.26 10.41 -1.16
C LEU A 47 24.64 11.89 -1.05
N LEU A 48 25.08 12.48 -2.14
CA LEU A 48 25.22 13.92 -2.28
C LEU A 48 23.86 14.50 -2.69
N TRP A 49 23.41 15.51 -1.95
CA TRP A 49 22.11 16.16 -2.16
C TRP A 49 22.32 17.67 -2.23
N LEU A 50 22.14 18.23 -3.41
CA LEU A 50 22.47 19.64 -3.69
C LEU A 50 21.22 20.50 -3.87
N ASP A 51 21.39 21.80 -3.62
CA ASP A 51 20.43 22.87 -3.92
C ASP A 51 19.05 22.74 -3.22
N MET A 52 18.99 21.94 -2.15
CA MET A 52 17.82 21.83 -1.28
C MET A 52 17.59 23.11 -0.46
N PRO A 53 16.34 23.60 -0.34
CA PRO A 53 16.01 24.72 0.53
C PRO A 53 16.41 24.47 1.99
N VAL A 54 16.73 25.54 2.71
CA VAL A 54 17.02 25.49 4.16
C VAL A 54 15.72 25.40 4.95
N GLY A 55 15.65 24.48 5.92
CA GLY A 55 14.44 24.23 6.71
C GLY A 55 13.45 23.27 6.04
N ALA A 56 13.78 22.70 4.87
CA ALA A 56 13.02 21.61 4.29
C ALA A 56 13.21 20.31 5.09
N GLU A 57 12.22 19.41 5.08
CA GLU A 57 12.43 18.06 5.58
C GLU A 57 13.26 17.26 4.59
N PHE A 58 14.26 16.55 5.09
CA PHE A 58 14.97 15.50 4.38
C PHE A 58 15.06 14.26 5.29
N GLY A 59 14.87 13.07 4.74
CA GLY A 59 14.95 11.84 5.50
C GLY A 59 15.60 10.67 4.75
N CYS A 60 16.07 9.73 5.56
CA CYS A 60 16.71 8.50 5.15
C CYS A 60 16.21 7.39 6.07
N ASP A 61 15.57 6.38 5.47
CA ASP A 61 14.90 5.28 6.14
C ASP A 61 13.98 5.79 7.28
N MET A 62 14.13 5.25 8.48
CA MET A 62 13.32 5.57 9.66
C MET A 62 13.63 6.94 10.30
N THR A 63 14.42 7.82 9.68
CA THR A 63 14.87 9.09 10.27
C THR A 63 14.63 10.29 9.37
N THR A 64 14.09 11.37 9.92
CA THR A 64 13.88 12.66 9.24
C THR A 64 14.61 13.78 9.99
N TRP A 65 15.12 14.78 9.26
CA TRP A 65 15.77 15.96 9.80
C TRP A 65 15.39 17.22 8.99
N ASN A 66 15.52 18.40 9.60
CA ASN A 66 15.45 19.66 8.86
C ASN A 66 16.82 20.02 8.27
N THR A 67 16.84 20.44 7.00
CA THR A 67 18.06 20.84 6.30
C THR A 67 18.64 22.16 6.82
N ALA A 68 19.96 22.23 6.93
CA ALA A 68 20.69 23.46 7.26
C ALA A 68 21.38 24.05 6.02
N GLN A 69 21.77 25.34 6.08
CA GLN A 69 22.49 26.06 5.00
C GLN A 69 23.76 25.36 4.49
N LYS A 70 24.35 24.46 5.30
CA LYS A 70 25.56 23.69 4.98
C LYS A 70 25.29 22.21 4.66
N PHE A 71 24.05 21.76 4.65
CA PHE A 71 23.70 20.37 4.33
C PHE A 71 23.99 20.07 2.85
N LYS A 72 24.65 18.94 2.58
CA LYS A 72 24.92 18.43 1.24
C LYS A 72 24.63 16.94 1.07
N GLY A 73 23.82 16.35 1.96
CA GLY A 73 23.46 14.92 1.93
C GLY A 73 24.02 14.08 3.09
N VAL A 74 24.17 12.77 2.85
CA VAL A 74 24.45 11.74 3.87
C VAL A 74 25.61 10.85 3.43
N LYS A 75 26.52 10.55 4.36
CA LYS A 75 27.69 9.67 4.20
C LYS A 75 27.60 8.43 5.09
N MET A 76 28.44 7.43 4.80
CA MET A 76 28.51 6.17 5.54
C MET A 76 27.21 5.37 5.45
N ILE A 77 26.53 5.41 4.30
CA ILE A 77 25.31 4.64 4.06
C ILE A 77 25.69 3.15 3.93
N PRO A 78 25.04 2.22 4.62
CA PRO A 78 25.28 0.79 4.44
C PRO A 78 25.06 0.33 2.98
N PRO A 79 25.72 -0.75 2.53
CA PRO A 79 25.33 -1.40 1.28
C PRO A 79 23.96 -2.09 1.41
N GLY A 80 23.13 -1.97 0.37
CA GLY A 80 21.77 -2.50 0.29
C GLY A 80 20.70 -1.43 0.07
N MET A 81 19.44 -1.84 0.16
CA MET A 81 18.30 -0.96 -0.10
C MET A 81 18.08 0.07 1.01
N HIS A 82 17.93 1.33 0.61
CA HIS A 82 17.60 2.48 1.44
C HIS A 82 16.47 3.33 0.79
N TYR A 83 15.69 4.04 1.60
CA TYR A 83 14.62 4.94 1.12
C TYR A 83 14.92 6.39 1.51
N PHE A 84 14.93 7.28 0.53
CA PHE A 84 15.22 8.70 0.73
C PHE A 84 14.03 9.55 0.31
N TYR A 85 13.74 10.57 1.09
CA TYR A 85 12.55 11.39 0.92
C TYR A 85 12.75 12.81 1.40
N TRP A 86 11.88 13.70 0.94
CA TRP A 86 11.86 15.10 1.31
C TRP A 86 10.44 15.65 1.33
N SER A 87 10.27 16.76 2.05
CA SER A 87 9.15 17.68 1.89
C SER A 87 9.67 19.11 1.83
N SER A 88 9.13 19.91 0.93
CA SER A 88 9.29 21.36 1.00
C SER A 88 8.61 21.91 2.25
N VAL A 89 9.10 23.03 2.76
CA VAL A 89 8.51 23.71 3.92
C VAL A 89 8.28 25.18 3.57
N SER A 90 7.06 25.66 3.81
CA SER A 90 6.67 27.04 3.53
C SER A 90 7.33 28.03 4.52
N LYS A 91 7.27 29.34 4.21
CA LYS A 91 7.84 30.37 5.10
C LYS A 91 7.12 30.48 6.45
N GLU A 92 5.90 29.98 6.48
CA GLU A 92 4.99 29.89 7.62
C GLU A 92 5.22 28.59 8.43
N GLY A 93 6.09 27.69 7.96
CA GLY A 93 6.41 26.41 8.60
C GLY A 93 5.51 25.24 8.20
N HIS A 94 4.69 25.36 7.15
CA HIS A 94 3.85 24.26 6.67
C HIS A 94 4.64 23.29 5.79
N VAL A 95 4.63 22.01 6.15
CA VAL A 95 5.30 20.92 5.44
C VAL A 95 4.46 20.45 4.25
N SER A 96 5.07 20.26 3.08
CA SER A 96 4.41 19.72 1.88
C SER A 96 4.13 18.22 2.00
N PRO A 97 3.23 17.66 1.16
CA PRO A 97 3.24 16.24 0.86
C PRO A 97 4.66 15.76 0.53
N ARG A 98 5.02 14.60 1.07
CA ARG A 98 6.36 14.03 0.98
C ARG A 98 6.55 13.32 -0.36
N THR A 99 7.77 13.38 -0.90
CA THR A 99 8.18 12.62 -2.08
C THR A 99 9.47 11.87 -1.79
N GLY A 100 9.64 10.67 -2.33
CA GLY A 100 10.84 9.86 -2.12
C GLY A 100 11.10 8.80 -3.19
N PHE A 101 12.21 8.09 -3.06
CA PHE A 101 12.65 7.01 -3.95
C PHE A 101 13.45 5.97 -3.16
N PHE A 102 13.48 4.74 -3.67
CA PHE A 102 14.37 3.69 -3.18
C PHE A 102 15.68 3.68 -3.98
N HIS A 103 16.80 3.41 -3.31
CA HIS A 103 18.09 3.13 -3.95
C HIS A 103 18.77 1.92 -3.31
N ASP A 104 19.44 1.11 -4.12
CA ASP A 104 20.13 -0.12 -3.69
C ASP A 104 21.65 0.13 -3.72
N PHE A 105 22.19 0.62 -2.61
CA PHE A 105 23.57 1.12 -2.50
C PHE A 105 24.60 -0.01 -2.60
N ARG A 106 25.53 0.12 -3.54
CA ARG A 106 26.73 -0.73 -3.58
C ARG A 106 27.80 -0.20 -2.62
N LYS A 107 28.75 -1.06 -2.26
CA LYS A 107 29.90 -0.70 -1.42
C LYS A 107 30.66 0.49 -2.04
N ALA A 108 30.89 1.53 -1.25
CA ALA A 108 31.53 2.79 -1.67
C ALA A 108 30.87 3.51 -2.87
N GLU A 109 29.59 3.27 -3.13
CA GLU A 109 28.85 3.97 -4.19
C GLU A 109 28.57 5.44 -3.82
N VAL A 110 28.69 6.32 -4.81
CA VAL A 110 28.39 7.75 -4.66
C VAL A 110 27.28 8.10 -5.62
N LEU A 111 26.09 8.37 -5.07
CA LEU A 111 24.92 8.87 -5.76
C LEU A 111 24.88 10.39 -5.55
N ALA A 112 24.55 11.16 -6.58
CA ALA A 112 24.42 12.61 -6.47
C ALA A 112 23.13 13.09 -7.14
N LYS A 113 22.32 13.85 -6.40
CA LYS A 113 21.06 14.41 -6.87
C LYS A 113 21.02 15.91 -6.62
N ARG A 114 20.42 16.65 -7.56
CA ARG A 114 20.11 18.08 -7.43
C ARG A 114 18.62 18.25 -7.18
N PHE A 115 18.25 19.08 -6.22
CA PHE A 115 16.87 19.53 -6.06
C PHE A 115 16.64 20.81 -6.88
N ASN A 116 15.50 20.92 -7.55
CA ASN A 116 15.12 22.08 -8.33
C ASN A 116 14.03 22.88 -7.58
N PRO A 117 14.38 23.99 -6.90
CA PRO A 117 13.44 24.73 -6.04
C PRO A 117 12.37 25.54 -6.79
N LEU A 118 12.31 25.45 -8.12
CA LEU A 118 11.24 26.07 -8.93
C LEU A 118 10.16 25.07 -9.36
N THR A 119 10.50 23.77 -9.42
CA THR A 119 9.60 22.68 -9.83
C THR A 119 9.39 21.63 -8.74
N GLU A 120 10.15 21.71 -7.64
CA GLU A 120 10.19 20.77 -6.51
C GLU A 120 10.59 19.34 -6.90
N THR A 121 11.19 19.18 -8.08
CA THR A 121 11.69 17.91 -8.63
C THR A 121 13.15 17.66 -8.30
N ILE A 122 13.58 16.40 -8.43
CA ILE A 122 14.99 16.00 -8.33
C ILE A 122 15.55 15.59 -9.70
N GLU A 123 16.84 15.88 -9.92
CA GLU A 123 17.59 15.58 -11.14
C GLU A 123 18.86 14.78 -10.79
N ASP A 124 19.19 13.74 -11.55
CA ASP A 124 20.36 12.89 -11.32
C ASP A 124 21.65 13.50 -11.90
N ILE A 125 22.64 13.73 -11.03
CA ILE A 125 23.96 14.24 -11.41
C ILE A 125 24.83 13.06 -11.84
N THR A 126 25.23 13.05 -13.10
CA THR A 126 25.96 11.93 -13.74
C THR A 126 27.17 12.41 -14.54
N GLY A 127 27.98 11.47 -15.05
CA GLY A 127 29.16 11.76 -15.86
C GLY A 127 30.22 12.61 -15.12
N ASP A 128 30.89 13.50 -15.86
CA ASP A 128 32.02 14.27 -15.36
C ASP A 128 31.73 15.12 -14.11
N GLU A 129 30.48 15.54 -13.87
CA GLU A 129 30.15 16.27 -12.64
C GLU A 129 30.19 15.34 -11.42
N LEU A 130 29.62 14.14 -11.53
CA LEU A 130 29.68 13.13 -10.49
C LEU A 130 31.13 12.69 -10.19
N GLU A 131 31.95 12.50 -11.22
CA GLU A 131 33.37 12.13 -11.02
C GLU A 131 34.19 13.25 -10.37
N ARG A 132 33.92 14.53 -10.68
CA ARG A 132 34.52 15.65 -9.94
C ARG A 132 34.10 15.65 -8.47
N MET A 133 32.82 15.39 -8.17
CA MET A 133 32.32 15.34 -6.79
C MET A 133 32.88 14.15 -5.99
N LYS A 134 33.07 12.98 -6.63
CA LYS A 134 33.75 11.82 -6.04
C LYS A 134 35.19 12.14 -5.60
N LEU A 135 35.93 12.89 -6.43
CA LEU A 135 37.28 13.35 -6.09
C LEU A 135 37.30 14.39 -4.96
N ASP A 136 36.27 15.24 -4.86
CA ASP A 136 36.16 16.30 -3.85
C ASP A 136 35.52 15.85 -2.51
N LEU A 137 35.15 14.58 -2.35
CA LEU A 137 34.43 14.05 -1.18
C LEU A 137 35.04 14.43 0.18
N ARG A 138 36.37 14.58 0.28
CA ARG A 138 37.04 14.99 1.52
C ARG A 138 36.75 16.44 1.93
N ASN A 139 36.49 17.33 0.98
CA ASN A 139 36.08 18.72 1.22
C ASN A 139 34.56 18.83 1.41
N LEU A 140 33.80 17.87 0.86
CA LEU A 140 32.36 17.71 1.11
C LEU A 140 32.09 17.10 2.49
N ASP A 141 32.96 16.25 3.04
CA ASP A 141 32.75 15.53 4.31
C ASP A 141 32.20 16.37 5.49
N PRO A 142 32.66 17.62 5.76
CA PRO A 142 32.12 18.48 6.82
C PRO A 142 30.70 19.01 6.57
N HIS A 143 30.08 18.65 5.44
CA HIS A 143 28.74 19.06 4.99
C HIS A 143 27.77 17.87 4.89
N LEU A 144 28.23 16.65 5.22
CA LEU A 144 27.49 15.40 5.09
C LEU A 144 27.12 14.83 6.46
N GLY A 145 25.84 14.54 6.67
CA GLY A 145 25.35 13.86 7.86
C GLY A 145 25.81 12.40 7.91
N ALA A 146 26.09 11.87 9.09
CA ALA A 146 26.33 10.43 9.26
C ALA A 146 25.00 9.67 9.18
N TYR A 147 25.00 8.51 8.51
CA TYR A 147 23.84 7.61 8.50
C TYR A 147 23.47 7.13 9.94
N PRO A 148 22.17 7.07 10.30
CA PRO A 148 21.68 6.70 11.63
C PRO A 148 21.75 5.18 11.89
N TYR A 149 22.94 4.70 12.25
CA TYR A 149 23.22 3.27 12.50
C TYR A 149 22.43 2.65 13.67
N ASP A 150 21.90 3.46 14.56
CA ASP A 150 21.01 3.09 15.66
C ASP A 150 19.67 2.50 15.17
N LEU A 151 19.13 3.00 14.06
CA LEU A 151 17.90 2.47 13.44
C LEU A 151 18.15 1.45 12.32
N TRP A 152 19.41 1.22 11.91
CA TRP A 152 19.75 0.31 10.80
C TRP A 152 19.21 -1.12 10.96
N LYS A 153 19.32 -1.68 12.17
CA LYS A 153 18.80 -3.04 12.46
C LYS A 153 17.27 -3.10 12.36
N LYS A 154 16.59 -2.03 12.73
CA LYS A 154 15.13 -1.88 12.60
C LYS A 154 14.77 -1.81 11.12
N TRP A 155 15.44 -0.96 10.34
CA TRP A 155 15.26 -0.88 8.89
C TRP A 155 15.38 -2.25 8.22
N ILE A 156 16.48 -2.98 8.43
CA ILE A 156 16.66 -4.34 7.89
C ILE A 156 15.51 -5.28 8.31
N SER A 157 15.02 -5.20 9.55
CA SER A 157 13.93 -6.07 10.02
C SER A 157 12.59 -5.81 9.31
N LEU A 158 12.40 -4.60 8.76
CA LEU A 158 11.21 -4.20 8.00
C LEU A 158 11.34 -4.42 6.49
N THR A 159 12.57 -4.57 5.95
CA THR A 159 12.84 -4.56 4.51
C THR A 159 13.53 -5.81 3.96
N ASN A 160 13.89 -6.78 4.79
CA ASN A 160 14.67 -7.98 4.41
C ASN A 160 14.11 -8.83 3.25
N LYS A 161 12.83 -8.71 2.88
CA LYS A 161 12.24 -9.41 1.73
C LYS A 161 12.19 -8.57 0.46
N ILE A 162 12.18 -7.24 0.58
CA ILE A 162 12.17 -6.34 -0.57
C ILE A 162 13.45 -6.55 -1.38
N SER A 163 13.31 -6.96 -2.63
CA SER A 163 14.42 -7.16 -3.57
C SER A 163 14.45 -6.06 -4.63
N SER A 164 15.57 -5.90 -5.33
CA SER A 164 15.68 -4.99 -6.47
C SER A 164 14.68 -5.37 -7.59
N ALA A 165 14.24 -6.64 -7.67
CA ALA A 165 13.17 -7.08 -8.55
C ALA A 165 11.76 -6.70 -8.02
N THR A 166 11.53 -6.79 -6.70
CA THR A 166 10.32 -6.26 -6.04
C THR A 166 10.19 -4.76 -6.31
N LEU A 167 11.28 -4.00 -6.21
CA LEU A 167 11.30 -2.56 -6.54
C LEU A 167 11.01 -2.30 -8.01
N ALA A 168 11.69 -2.99 -8.94
CA ALA A 168 11.47 -2.83 -10.38
C ALA A 168 10.02 -3.17 -10.82
N ARG A 169 9.33 -4.01 -10.04
CA ARG A 169 7.91 -4.34 -10.20
C ARG A 169 6.98 -3.28 -9.62
N LEU A 170 7.21 -2.84 -8.38
CA LEU A 170 6.26 -2.01 -7.61
C LEU A 170 6.45 -0.49 -7.76
N VAL A 171 7.69 0.00 -7.84
CA VAL A 171 7.99 1.44 -7.84
C VAL A 171 7.32 2.11 -9.07
N PRO A 172 6.77 3.32 -8.96
CA PRO A 172 6.18 4.05 -10.10
C PRO A 172 7.17 4.23 -11.27
N MET A 173 6.65 4.43 -12.49
CA MET A 173 7.48 4.49 -13.70
C MET A 173 8.41 5.72 -13.75
N ASN A 174 8.08 6.78 -13.03
CA ASN A 174 8.96 7.95 -12.84
C ASN A 174 10.05 7.73 -11.76
N GLY A 175 10.05 6.59 -11.06
CA GLY A 175 10.96 6.29 -9.95
C GLY A 175 10.64 6.96 -8.61
N LEU A 176 9.57 7.77 -8.53
CA LEU A 176 9.22 8.58 -7.36
C LEU A 176 7.91 8.13 -6.73
N ILE A 177 7.89 8.01 -5.41
CA ILE A 177 6.71 7.77 -4.59
C ILE A 177 6.31 9.09 -3.93
N GLN A 178 5.08 9.53 -4.16
CA GLN A 178 4.50 10.77 -3.61
C GLN A 178 3.42 10.38 -2.60
N SER A 179 3.36 11.03 -1.42
CA SER A 179 2.36 10.70 -0.38
C SER A 179 0.92 10.96 -0.82
N VAL A 180 0.74 11.96 -1.68
CA VAL A 180 -0.53 12.32 -2.31
C VAL A 180 -0.43 12.00 -3.80
N SER A 181 -1.36 11.19 -4.30
CA SER A 181 -1.40 10.75 -5.69
C SER A 181 -1.64 11.92 -6.64
N GLU A 182 -0.85 12.06 -7.71
CA GLU A 182 -1.07 13.11 -8.70
C GLU A 182 -2.28 12.77 -9.58
N LEU A 183 -3.30 13.63 -9.55
CA LEU A 183 -4.55 13.45 -10.29
C LEU A 183 -4.61 14.39 -11.49
N VAL A 184 -4.96 13.83 -12.65
CA VAL A 184 -5.25 14.59 -13.88
C VAL A 184 -6.75 14.57 -14.17
N PRO A 185 -7.34 15.62 -14.76
CA PRO A 185 -8.71 15.55 -15.24
C PRO A 185 -8.83 14.41 -16.25
N ALA A 186 -9.73 13.47 -15.96
CA ALA A 186 -10.05 12.38 -16.86
C ALA A 186 -10.44 13.00 -18.19
N GLN A 187 -9.67 12.69 -19.25
CA GLN A 187 -9.92 13.29 -20.56
C GLN A 187 -11.38 13.02 -20.92
N HIS A 188 -12.15 14.07 -21.24
CA HIS A 188 -13.52 13.91 -21.73
C HIS A 188 -13.46 13.04 -22.98
N ARG A 189 -13.66 11.73 -22.82
CA ARG A 189 -13.84 10.77 -23.89
C ARG A 189 -15.07 11.23 -24.65
N THR A 190 -14.85 12.00 -25.71
CA THR A 190 -15.96 12.62 -26.43
C THR A 190 -16.91 11.50 -26.82
N ASN A 191 -18.18 11.62 -26.41
CA ASN A 191 -19.13 10.51 -26.37
C ASN A 191 -19.39 9.83 -27.73
N ARG A 192 -18.79 10.34 -28.81
CA ARG A 192 -18.76 9.76 -30.15
C ARG A 192 -18.19 8.35 -30.19
N THR A 193 -17.10 8.03 -29.47
CA THR A 193 -16.50 6.67 -29.54
C THR A 193 -17.35 5.66 -28.79
N GLU A 194 -17.76 5.97 -27.56
CA GLU A 194 -18.57 5.05 -26.75
C GLU A 194 -20.00 4.94 -27.27
N ARG A 195 -20.64 6.02 -27.76
CA ARG A 195 -21.93 5.92 -28.48
C ARG A 195 -21.81 5.15 -29.79
N ARG A 196 -20.71 5.28 -30.56
CA ARG A 196 -20.52 4.47 -31.78
C ARG A 196 -20.34 2.99 -31.44
N ASN A 197 -19.61 2.68 -30.37
CA ASN A 197 -19.41 1.30 -29.94
C ASN A 197 -20.69 0.69 -29.32
N ALA A 198 -21.48 1.46 -28.59
CA ALA A 198 -22.79 1.04 -28.09
C ALA A 198 -23.80 0.84 -29.23
N ALA A 199 -23.88 1.78 -30.19
CA ALA A 199 -24.72 1.64 -31.38
C ALA A 199 -24.30 0.45 -32.26
N ALA A 200 -22.99 0.17 -32.36
CA ALA A 200 -22.48 -1.01 -33.07
C ALA A 200 -22.84 -2.33 -32.37
N ARG A 201 -22.84 -2.37 -31.03
CA ARG A 201 -23.31 -3.53 -30.25
C ARG A 201 -24.81 -3.77 -30.44
N LEU A 202 -25.64 -2.74 -30.26
CA LEU A 202 -27.09 -2.81 -30.48
C LEU A 202 -27.44 -3.22 -31.93
N ALA A 203 -26.69 -2.74 -32.93
CA ALA A 203 -26.86 -3.15 -34.32
C ALA A 203 -26.47 -4.62 -34.57
N ALA A 204 -25.42 -5.12 -33.90
CA ALA A 204 -25.02 -6.53 -34.00
C ALA A 204 -26.05 -7.46 -33.32
N GLU A 205 -26.58 -7.08 -32.17
CA GLU A 205 -27.62 -7.82 -31.44
C GLU A 205 -28.91 -7.94 -32.28
N GLN A 206 -29.34 -6.85 -32.95
CA GLN A 206 -30.50 -6.87 -33.86
C GLN A 206 -30.28 -7.69 -35.15
N GLN A 207 -29.02 -7.84 -35.59
CA GLN A 207 -28.68 -8.72 -36.72
C GLN A 207 -28.61 -10.20 -36.33
N GLN A 208 -28.36 -10.52 -35.06
CA GLN A 208 -28.42 -11.90 -34.56
C GLN A 208 -29.85 -12.36 -34.31
N SER A 209 -30.73 -11.49 -33.78
CA SER A 209 -32.14 -11.85 -33.54
C SER A 209 -32.97 -12.08 -34.82
N THR A 210 -32.50 -11.60 -35.99
CA THR A 210 -33.19 -11.76 -37.28
C THR A 210 -32.77 -13.01 -38.06
N ALA A 211 -31.68 -13.68 -37.69
CA ALA A 211 -31.18 -14.89 -38.37
C ALA A 211 -31.86 -16.19 -37.90
N SER A 212 -32.57 -16.18 -36.77
CA SER A 212 -33.12 -17.39 -36.12
C SER A 212 -34.50 -17.83 -36.60
N SER A 213 -35.11 -17.16 -37.60
CA SER A 213 -36.54 -17.29 -37.93
C SER A 213 -36.82 -17.70 -39.39
N SER A 214 -36.11 -18.71 -39.93
CA SER A 214 -36.39 -19.20 -41.29
C SER A 214 -36.00 -20.67 -41.57
N THR A 215 -36.85 -21.64 -41.18
CA THR A 215 -36.76 -23.04 -41.64
C THR A 215 -38.08 -23.82 -41.54
N MET A 216 -38.73 -24.09 -42.70
CA MET A 216 -39.65 -25.24 -42.99
C MET A 216 -40.95 -25.40 -42.16
N SER A 217 -42.06 -26.04 -42.62
CA SER A 217 -42.60 -26.32 -43.97
C SER A 217 -44.07 -26.86 -43.88
N THR A 218 -44.90 -26.59 -44.90
CA THR A 218 -46.06 -27.41 -45.40
C THR A 218 -47.24 -27.86 -44.48
N ALA A 219 -48.38 -27.13 -44.57
CA ALA A 219 -49.76 -27.53 -45.02
C ALA A 219 -50.53 -28.76 -44.43
N PRO A 220 -51.87 -28.95 -44.64
CA PRO A 220 -52.95 -28.08 -45.21
C PRO A 220 -54.31 -28.01 -44.41
N MET A 221 -55.21 -27.06 -44.77
CA MET A 221 -56.71 -27.02 -44.57
C MET A 221 -57.27 -27.09 -43.11
N ASP A 222 -58.43 -26.52 -42.74
CA ASP A 222 -59.73 -26.30 -43.43
C ASP A 222 -60.49 -25.01 -42.95
N VAL A 223 -61.82 -24.90 -43.20
CA VAL A 223 -62.65 -23.68 -43.34
C VAL A 223 -63.47 -23.23 -42.11
N SER A 224 -63.54 -21.90 -41.85
CA SER A 224 -64.78 -21.06 -41.72
C SER A 224 -64.65 -19.77 -40.85
N GLY A 225 -65.46 -18.74 -41.14
CA GLY A 225 -65.92 -17.75 -40.14
C GLY A 225 -65.40 -16.29 -40.21
N THR A 226 -66.26 -15.35 -40.60
CA THR A 226 -66.14 -13.87 -40.48
C THR A 226 -67.54 -13.25 -40.29
N PRO A 227 -67.73 -11.94 -40.00
CA PRO A 227 -67.05 -10.99 -39.08
C PRO A 227 -68.13 -10.45 -38.07
N PRO A 228 -68.28 -9.15 -37.66
CA PRO A 228 -67.38 -7.98 -37.54
C PRO A 228 -67.41 -7.25 -36.16
N GLY A 229 -66.68 -6.13 -36.03
CA GLY A 229 -66.75 -5.17 -34.89
C GLY A 229 -65.91 -3.90 -35.16
N GLU A 230 -66.31 -2.72 -34.65
CA GLU A 230 -65.83 -1.38 -35.08
C GLU A 230 -65.68 -0.39 -33.89
N VAL A 231 -65.06 0.79 -34.08
CA VAL A 231 -64.90 1.92 -33.09
C VAL A 231 -63.91 1.60 -31.91
N GLY A 232 -63.23 2.50 -31.17
CA GLY A 232 -63.05 3.98 -31.12
C GLY A 232 -63.29 4.53 -29.69
N GLY A 233 -62.62 5.57 -29.14
CA GLY A 233 -61.53 6.45 -29.59
C GLY A 233 -61.13 7.51 -28.52
N GLU A 234 -60.44 8.59 -28.92
CA GLU A 234 -60.18 9.86 -28.16
C GLU A 234 -59.24 9.86 -26.92
N SER A 235 -59.01 11.06 -26.36
CA SER A 235 -58.17 11.40 -25.17
C SER A 235 -58.60 12.76 -24.59
N PRO A 236 -58.53 13.01 -23.26
CA PRO A 236 -57.80 14.23 -22.82
C PRO A 236 -57.16 14.23 -21.40
N ARG A 237 -56.45 15.35 -21.16
CA ARG A 237 -55.75 15.95 -19.99
C ARG A 237 -56.61 16.02 -18.69
N THR A 238 -56.16 16.42 -17.46
CA THR A 238 -55.11 17.38 -17.00
C THR A 238 -54.87 17.34 -15.45
N ALA A 239 -53.78 17.98 -14.95
CA ALA A 239 -53.63 18.64 -13.61
C ALA A 239 -53.49 17.78 -12.30
N ALA A 240 -52.90 18.24 -11.17
CA ALA A 240 -51.86 19.27 -10.89
C ALA A 240 -51.25 19.20 -9.44
N LYS A 241 -49.97 19.62 -9.30
CA LYS A 241 -49.21 20.16 -8.12
C LYS A 241 -49.52 19.73 -6.65
N ARG A 242 -48.45 19.34 -5.91
CA ARG A 242 -48.02 20.01 -4.65
C ARG A 242 -46.54 19.71 -4.31
N SER A 243 -45.95 20.49 -3.38
CA SER A 243 -44.49 20.60 -3.15
C SER A 243 -44.00 20.00 -1.82
N ARG A 244 -42.68 19.76 -1.72
CA ARG A 244 -41.98 19.48 -0.45
C ARG A 244 -40.55 20.03 -0.46
N SER A 245 -40.21 20.74 0.62
CA SER A 245 -38.87 20.98 1.20
C SER A 245 -37.62 20.95 0.31
N ASP A 246 -36.93 22.09 0.24
CA ASP A 246 -35.56 22.20 -0.26
C ASP A 246 -34.58 21.38 0.61
N GLN A 247 -33.99 20.33 0.03
CA GLN A 247 -32.68 19.84 0.42
C GLN A 247 -31.70 20.25 -0.68
N VAL A 248 -30.50 20.71 -0.30
CA VAL A 248 -29.45 21.03 -1.27
C VAL A 248 -28.77 19.73 -1.69
N GLU A 249 -29.31 19.09 -2.72
CA GLU A 249 -28.62 18.02 -3.43
C GLU A 249 -27.32 18.59 -4.03
N LEU A 250 -26.18 18.10 -3.55
CA LEU A 250 -24.87 18.42 -4.13
C LEU A 250 -24.72 17.63 -5.43
N ASP A 251 -24.99 18.29 -6.56
CA ASP A 251 -24.85 17.75 -7.93
C ASP A 251 -23.44 17.18 -8.20
N GLY A 252 -23.22 15.91 -7.87
CA GLY A 252 -21.96 15.20 -8.11
C GLY A 252 -21.57 15.13 -9.58
N ASP A 253 -22.57 15.13 -10.49
CA ASP A 253 -22.39 15.09 -11.95
C ASP A 253 -21.79 16.38 -12.55
N LYS A 254 -21.55 17.43 -11.74
CA LYS A 254 -20.93 18.70 -12.20
C LYS A 254 -19.42 18.78 -11.99
N LEU A 255 -18.81 17.83 -11.27
CA LEU A 255 -17.36 17.79 -11.08
C LEU A 255 -16.68 17.01 -12.21
N PRO A 256 -15.49 17.45 -12.69
CA PRO A 256 -14.71 16.65 -13.62
C PRO A 256 -14.27 15.36 -12.92
N LYS A 257 -14.44 14.22 -13.60
CA LYS A 257 -13.81 12.97 -13.16
C LYS A 257 -12.30 13.16 -13.20
N MET A 258 -11.60 12.60 -12.22
CA MET A 258 -10.15 12.68 -12.09
C MET A 258 -9.58 11.26 -12.20
N ASP A 259 -8.59 11.08 -13.08
CA ASP A 259 -7.82 9.85 -13.22
C ASP A 259 -6.46 10.02 -12.54
N LEU A 260 -5.84 8.92 -12.08
CA LEU A 260 -4.42 8.92 -11.69
C LEU A 260 -3.55 9.29 -12.90
N LYS A 261 -2.52 10.12 -12.68
CA LYS A 261 -1.53 10.45 -13.71
C LYS A 261 -0.70 9.20 -14.07
N PRO A 262 -0.75 8.73 -15.33
CA PRO A 262 -0.07 7.48 -15.69
C PRO A 262 1.44 7.54 -15.46
N GLY A 263 1.97 6.53 -14.75
CA GLY A 263 3.37 6.39 -14.41
C GLY A 263 3.77 6.98 -13.05
N THR A 264 2.85 7.60 -12.29
CA THR A 264 3.08 8.03 -10.89
C THR A 264 2.49 7.05 -9.87
N GLU A 265 1.63 6.13 -10.30
CA GLU A 265 1.00 5.12 -9.44
C GLU A 265 1.98 4.02 -9.00
N ILE A 266 1.87 3.59 -7.74
CA ILE A 266 2.55 2.38 -7.26
C ILE A 266 1.89 1.16 -7.90
N ARG A 267 2.69 0.31 -8.55
CA ARG A 267 2.24 -0.79 -9.39
C ARG A 267 2.01 -2.08 -8.58
N TYR A 268 1.15 -1.99 -7.57
CA TYR A 268 0.76 -3.10 -6.72
C TYR A 268 0.12 -4.26 -7.49
N THR A 269 0.30 -5.48 -6.99
CA THR A 269 -0.31 -6.68 -7.54
C THR A 269 -1.82 -6.65 -7.26
N PRO A 270 -2.70 -6.79 -8.27
CA PRO A 270 -4.14 -6.78 -8.06
C PRO A 270 -4.61 -7.89 -7.11
N LEU A 271 -5.26 -7.49 -6.02
CA LEU A 271 -5.95 -8.39 -5.11
C LEU A 271 -7.17 -9.01 -5.82
N PRO A 272 -7.39 -10.34 -5.79
CA PRO A 272 -8.45 -10.98 -6.56
C PRO A 272 -9.86 -10.55 -6.13
N THR A 273 -10.67 -10.13 -7.09
CA THR A 273 -12.09 -9.78 -6.91
C THR A 273 -12.98 -11.02 -6.75
N GLU A 274 -12.65 -12.09 -7.47
CA GLU A 274 -13.43 -13.31 -7.50
C GLU A 274 -13.24 -14.10 -6.20
N LYS A 275 -14.27 -14.16 -5.36
CA LYS A 275 -14.23 -14.93 -4.11
C LYS A 275 -14.13 -16.45 -4.33
N TYR A 276 -14.63 -16.96 -5.45
CA TYR A 276 -14.80 -18.39 -5.71
C TYR A 276 -14.45 -18.79 -7.15
N PRO A 277 -14.11 -20.08 -7.42
CA PRO A 277 -13.86 -20.58 -8.77
C PRO A 277 -15.05 -20.37 -9.72
N PRO A 278 -14.81 -20.02 -11.01
CA PRO A 278 -15.86 -20.02 -12.03
C PRO A 278 -16.56 -21.39 -12.14
N GLY A 279 -17.88 -21.39 -12.19
CA GLY A 279 -18.68 -22.62 -12.22
C GLY A 279 -18.96 -23.27 -10.86
N SER A 280 -18.57 -22.62 -9.75
CA SER A 280 -18.92 -23.08 -8.40
C SER A 280 -20.43 -23.24 -8.20
N ASN A 281 -20.85 -24.33 -7.57
CA ASN A 281 -22.22 -24.51 -7.11
C ASN A 281 -22.51 -23.70 -5.83
N ALA A 282 -23.77 -23.61 -5.41
CA ALA A 282 -24.17 -22.79 -4.26
C ALA A 282 -23.40 -23.10 -2.96
N ALA A 283 -23.14 -24.38 -2.65
CA ALA A 283 -22.38 -24.77 -1.46
C ALA A 283 -20.89 -24.40 -1.57
N GLN A 284 -20.31 -24.49 -2.76
CA GLN A 284 -18.94 -24.03 -3.03
C GLN A 284 -18.83 -22.50 -2.92
N ILE A 285 -19.81 -21.76 -3.45
CA ILE A 285 -19.93 -20.30 -3.30
C ILE A 285 -19.97 -19.92 -1.82
N THR A 286 -20.80 -20.61 -1.01
CA THR A 286 -20.84 -20.38 0.44
C THR A 286 -19.49 -20.69 1.10
N LYS A 287 -18.86 -21.84 0.84
CA LYS A 287 -17.53 -22.17 1.43
C LYS A 287 -16.51 -21.07 1.12
N HIS A 288 -16.32 -20.76 -0.15
CA HIS A 288 -15.32 -19.78 -0.61
C HIS A 288 -15.68 -18.32 -0.31
N SER A 289 -16.91 -18.03 0.11
CA SER A 289 -17.29 -16.69 0.60
C SER A 289 -16.95 -16.49 2.08
N MET A 290 -16.84 -17.58 2.85
CA MET A 290 -16.41 -17.60 4.26
C MET A 290 -14.89 -17.83 4.40
N ASP A 291 -14.28 -18.59 3.49
CA ASP A 291 -12.84 -18.87 3.46
C ASP A 291 -12.20 -18.32 2.18
N ALA A 292 -11.42 -17.24 2.34
CA ALA A 292 -10.72 -16.56 1.24
C ALA A 292 -9.47 -17.31 0.73
N SER A 293 -9.21 -18.56 1.13
CA SER A 293 -8.05 -19.34 0.67
C SER A 293 -7.95 -19.46 -0.85
N PHE A 294 -9.09 -19.45 -1.57
CA PHE A 294 -9.10 -19.37 -3.03
C PHE A 294 -8.55 -18.03 -3.57
N GLN A 295 -8.85 -16.91 -2.88
CA GLN A 295 -8.28 -15.59 -3.21
C GLN A 295 -6.79 -15.53 -2.88
N VAL A 296 -6.33 -16.15 -1.79
CA VAL A 296 -4.88 -16.28 -1.49
C VAL A 296 -4.15 -17.09 -2.56
N ALA A 297 -4.66 -18.28 -2.92
CA ALA A 297 -4.09 -19.08 -4.00
C ALA A 297 -4.09 -18.32 -5.34
N SER A 298 -5.16 -17.57 -5.63
CA SER A 298 -5.26 -16.71 -6.82
C SER A 298 -4.28 -15.53 -6.79
N TYR A 299 -3.98 -14.97 -5.61
CA TYR A 299 -2.97 -13.92 -5.44
C TYR A 299 -1.56 -14.49 -5.65
N PHE A 300 -1.21 -15.59 -4.98
CA PHE A 300 0.06 -16.31 -5.13
C PHE A 300 0.32 -16.71 -6.61
N ASN A 301 -0.75 -17.04 -7.36
CA ASN A 301 -0.68 -17.37 -8.77
C ASN A 301 -0.25 -16.21 -9.70
N HIS A 302 -0.24 -14.95 -9.24
CA HIS A 302 0.40 -13.85 -10.00
C HIS A 302 1.92 -14.03 -10.02
N PHE A 303 2.51 -14.39 -8.88
CA PHE A 303 3.93 -14.63 -8.72
C PHE A 303 4.37 -15.91 -9.45
N ASN A 304 3.55 -16.98 -9.44
CA ASN A 304 3.76 -18.16 -10.29
C ASN A 304 3.93 -17.80 -11.78
N LYS A 305 3.14 -16.83 -12.30
CA LYS A 305 3.23 -16.41 -13.70
C LYS A 305 4.43 -15.50 -14.00
N MET A 306 5.08 -14.91 -13.00
CA MET A 306 6.25 -14.05 -13.15
C MET A 306 7.58 -14.80 -13.02
N TYR A 307 7.63 -15.85 -12.19
CA TYR A 307 8.88 -16.56 -11.85
C TYR A 307 8.85 -18.07 -12.17
N GLY A 308 7.72 -18.61 -12.60
CA GLY A 308 7.44 -20.06 -12.63
C GLY A 308 7.69 -20.79 -13.95
N ASP A 309 8.54 -20.28 -14.86
CA ASP A 309 9.19 -21.17 -15.82
C ASP A 309 10.47 -21.77 -15.20
N SER A 310 10.86 -22.96 -15.66
CA SER A 310 11.94 -23.75 -15.04
C SER A 310 13.33 -23.10 -15.14
N VAL A 311 13.45 -21.97 -15.86
CA VAL A 311 14.68 -21.22 -16.05
C VAL A 311 14.73 -20.02 -15.09
N SER A 312 13.62 -19.29 -14.95
CA SER A 312 13.46 -18.18 -14.00
C SER A 312 13.52 -18.68 -12.54
N SER A 313 12.85 -19.81 -12.24
CA SER A 313 12.94 -20.46 -10.93
C SER A 313 14.32 -21.06 -10.60
N ALA A 314 15.24 -21.16 -11.57
CA ALA A 314 16.64 -21.54 -11.36
C ALA A 314 17.60 -20.32 -11.27
N MET A 315 17.08 -19.10 -11.48
CA MET A 315 17.80 -17.83 -11.40
C MET A 315 17.39 -16.97 -10.18
N SER A 316 16.44 -17.45 -9.38
CA SER A 316 15.93 -16.78 -8.17
C SER A 316 16.03 -17.69 -6.94
N ASP A 317 16.80 -17.27 -5.93
CA ASP A 317 16.85 -17.93 -4.62
C ASP A 317 15.54 -17.76 -3.80
N ARG A 318 14.58 -16.96 -4.29
CA ARG A 318 13.32 -16.62 -3.58
C ARG A 318 12.14 -17.42 -4.12
N ASN A 319 11.34 -17.97 -3.20
CA ASN A 319 10.03 -18.58 -3.49
C ASN A 319 8.94 -17.49 -3.62
N GLN A 320 7.79 -17.86 -4.19
CA GLN A 320 6.65 -16.96 -4.43
C GLN A 320 6.16 -16.28 -3.15
N SER A 321 6.16 -17.03 -2.04
CA SER A 321 5.75 -16.53 -0.72
C SER A 321 6.70 -15.46 -0.16
N ASP A 322 7.97 -15.41 -0.60
CA ASP A 322 8.86 -14.29 -0.28
C ASP A 322 8.50 -13.01 -1.05
N GLU A 323 8.12 -13.08 -2.33
CA GLU A 323 7.70 -11.88 -3.09
C GLU A 323 6.32 -11.36 -2.65
N VAL A 324 5.42 -12.25 -2.18
CA VAL A 324 4.16 -11.86 -1.50
C VAL A 324 4.45 -11.04 -0.24
N LEU A 325 5.36 -11.53 0.63
CA LEU A 325 5.75 -10.81 1.84
C LEU A 325 6.62 -9.59 1.55
N ALA A 326 7.40 -9.59 0.47
CA ALA A 326 8.18 -8.44 0.00
C ALA A 326 7.27 -7.28 -0.41
N GLU A 327 6.15 -7.56 -1.09
CA GLU A 327 5.15 -6.54 -1.42
C GLU A 327 4.44 -6.00 -0.17
N MET A 328 4.15 -6.86 0.81
CA MET A 328 3.60 -6.46 2.12
C MET A 328 4.60 -5.62 2.96
N GLN A 329 5.89 -5.92 2.90
CA GLN A 329 6.93 -5.07 3.50
C GLN A 329 7.04 -3.73 2.77
N PHE A 330 7.02 -3.74 1.43
CA PHE A 330 7.08 -2.52 0.62
C PHE A 330 5.88 -1.61 0.85
N SER A 331 4.65 -2.15 0.92
CA SER A 331 3.46 -1.36 1.24
C SER A 331 3.51 -0.78 2.66
N PHE A 332 3.98 -1.55 3.64
CA PHE A 332 4.20 -1.04 4.99
C PHE A 332 5.21 0.13 5.06
N ILE A 333 6.33 0.06 4.34
CA ILE A 333 7.32 1.16 4.29
C ILE A 333 6.76 2.39 3.57
N CYS A 334 6.08 2.22 2.44
CA CYS A 334 5.47 3.33 1.71
C CYS A 334 4.35 4.02 2.51
N PHE A 335 3.61 3.25 3.33
CA PHE A 335 2.71 3.79 4.36
C PHE A 335 3.48 4.55 5.45
N LEU A 336 4.30 3.87 6.24
CA LEU A 336 4.85 4.43 7.49
C LEU A 336 5.88 5.54 7.26
N VAL A 337 6.74 5.39 6.24
CA VAL A 337 7.87 6.30 5.97
C VAL A 337 7.55 7.23 4.80
N GLY A 338 6.92 6.68 3.75
CA GLY A 338 6.46 7.44 2.58
C GLY A 338 5.16 8.23 2.79
N GLN A 339 4.45 8.02 3.91
CA GLN A 339 3.16 8.66 4.23
C GLN A 339 2.07 8.46 3.15
N HIS A 340 2.19 7.41 2.32
CA HIS A 340 1.31 7.18 1.18
C HIS A 340 0.07 6.37 1.58
N TYR A 341 -1.11 6.99 1.48
CA TYR A 341 -2.38 6.43 1.97
C TYR A 341 -2.81 5.14 1.24
N GLU A 342 -2.67 5.07 -0.10
CA GLU A 342 -3.02 3.86 -0.85
C GLU A 342 -2.13 2.66 -0.48
N SER A 343 -0.90 2.91 0.01
CA SER A 343 -0.04 1.85 0.56
C SER A 343 -0.54 1.32 1.91
N PHE A 344 -1.17 2.16 2.73
CA PHE A 344 -1.83 1.73 3.96
C PHE A 344 -3.04 0.85 3.64
N GLU A 345 -3.93 1.28 2.72
CA GLU A 345 -5.08 0.47 2.34
C GLU A 345 -4.68 -0.83 1.63
N HIS A 346 -3.61 -0.85 0.82
CA HIS A 346 -3.09 -2.10 0.25
C HIS A 346 -2.50 -3.03 1.32
N TRP A 347 -1.72 -2.51 2.28
CA TRP A 347 -1.22 -3.28 3.43
C TRP A 347 -2.37 -3.88 4.25
N LYS A 348 -3.34 -3.05 4.65
CA LYS A 348 -4.57 -3.45 5.35
C LYS A 348 -5.34 -4.53 4.59
N ARG A 349 -5.57 -4.38 3.28
CA ARG A 349 -6.27 -5.37 2.45
C ARG A 349 -5.49 -6.69 2.31
N LEU A 350 -4.16 -6.65 2.22
CA LEU A 350 -3.31 -7.85 2.25
C LEU A 350 -3.43 -8.58 3.59
N LEU A 351 -3.38 -7.87 4.73
CA LEU A 351 -3.53 -8.49 6.04
C LEU A 351 -4.92 -9.09 6.25
N THR A 352 -6.00 -8.36 5.91
CA THR A 352 -7.36 -8.87 5.96
C THR A 352 -7.55 -10.12 5.09
N LEU A 353 -6.94 -10.15 3.90
CA LEU A 353 -6.94 -11.33 3.03
C LEU A 353 -6.24 -12.52 3.72
N PHE A 354 -4.96 -12.37 4.11
CA PHE A 354 -4.19 -13.48 4.67
C PHE A 354 -4.76 -14.01 5.99
N CYS A 355 -5.37 -13.15 6.82
CA CYS A 355 -5.93 -13.56 8.11
C CYS A 355 -7.37 -14.11 8.03
N SER A 356 -7.91 -14.31 6.82
CA SER A 356 -9.27 -14.83 6.59
C SER A 356 -9.27 -16.11 5.73
N CYS A 357 -8.26 -16.97 5.91
CA CYS A 357 -7.99 -18.13 5.07
C CYS A 357 -7.70 -19.40 5.87
N HIS A 358 -8.71 -20.25 6.09
CA HIS A 358 -8.61 -21.40 6.98
C HIS A 358 -7.91 -22.60 6.32
N ASP A 359 -8.32 -23.02 5.11
CA ASP A 359 -7.67 -24.09 4.36
C ASP A 359 -6.16 -23.78 4.12
N ALA A 360 -5.82 -22.52 3.81
CA ALA A 360 -4.46 -22.11 3.49
C ALA A 360 -3.45 -22.24 4.66
N LEU A 361 -3.90 -22.35 5.91
CA LEU A 361 -3.00 -22.57 7.06
C LEU A 361 -2.23 -23.88 6.97
N GLU A 362 -2.83 -24.92 6.37
CA GLU A 362 -2.20 -26.22 6.18
C GLU A 362 -1.22 -26.19 5.01
N GLU A 363 -1.67 -25.70 3.84
CA GLU A 363 -0.86 -25.65 2.62
C GLU A 363 0.34 -24.69 2.73
N HIS A 364 0.24 -23.63 3.52
CA HIS A 364 1.21 -22.51 3.53
C HIS A 364 1.77 -22.19 4.93
N ALA A 365 1.87 -23.16 5.85
CA ALA A 365 2.29 -22.93 7.24
C ALA A 365 3.58 -22.09 7.44
N GLU A 366 4.61 -22.25 6.60
CA GLU A 366 5.86 -21.46 6.68
C GLU A 366 5.70 -20.02 6.14
N PHE A 367 4.70 -19.75 5.29
CA PHE A 367 4.32 -18.37 4.97
C PHE A 367 3.70 -17.70 6.20
N TYR A 368 2.78 -18.36 6.90
CA TYR A 368 2.15 -17.81 8.11
C TYR A 368 3.13 -17.58 9.25
N ILE A 369 4.12 -18.45 9.45
CA ILE A 369 5.21 -18.22 10.42
C ILE A 369 6.00 -16.96 10.06
N ARG A 370 6.33 -16.75 8.77
CA ARG A 370 7.07 -15.56 8.32
C ARG A 370 6.24 -14.28 8.34
N LEU A 371 4.94 -14.36 8.00
CA LEU A 371 3.95 -13.29 8.14
C LEU A 371 3.85 -12.80 9.58
N ILE A 372 3.71 -13.70 10.55
CA ILE A 372 3.70 -13.38 11.99
C ILE A 372 5.02 -12.72 12.41
N SER A 373 6.16 -13.23 11.93
CA SER A 373 7.46 -12.60 12.21
C SER A 373 7.57 -11.19 11.64
N ASP A 374 7.06 -10.94 10.43
CA ASP A 374 7.09 -9.60 9.82
C ASP A 374 6.15 -8.64 10.55
N LEU A 375 4.91 -9.07 10.84
CA LEU A 375 3.92 -8.33 11.61
C LEU A 375 4.45 -7.94 13.00
N HIS A 376 5.20 -8.83 13.67
CA HIS A 376 5.86 -8.51 14.93
C HIS A 376 6.83 -7.34 14.81
N PHE A 377 7.55 -7.17 13.70
CA PHE A 377 8.40 -5.98 13.51
C PHE A 377 7.60 -4.77 13.04
N GLN A 378 6.65 -4.94 12.12
CA GLN A 378 5.83 -3.84 11.57
C GLN A 378 4.99 -3.14 12.64
N ILE A 379 4.15 -3.87 13.37
CA ILE A 379 3.21 -3.28 14.35
C ILE A 379 3.95 -2.55 15.48
N ARG A 380 5.19 -2.95 15.80
CA ARG A 380 5.99 -2.27 16.84
C ARG A 380 6.34 -0.83 16.51
N GLU A 381 6.38 -0.47 15.23
CA GLU A 381 6.81 0.82 14.68
C GLU A 381 5.65 1.71 14.20
N VAL A 382 4.43 1.17 14.18
CA VAL A 382 3.20 1.97 14.04
C VAL A 382 3.05 2.85 15.30
N PRO A 383 2.78 4.18 15.17
CA PRO A 383 2.60 5.07 16.31
C PRO A 383 1.44 4.62 17.21
N ASP A 384 1.58 4.80 18.53
CA ASP A 384 0.55 4.31 19.46
C ASP A 384 -0.79 5.05 19.28
N ASP A 385 -0.75 6.33 18.90
CA ASP A 385 -1.93 7.16 18.56
C ASP A 385 -2.67 6.67 17.29
N PHE A 386 -1.96 5.99 16.36
CA PHE A 386 -2.57 5.44 15.14
C PHE A 386 -3.57 4.32 15.43
N PHE A 387 -3.47 3.67 16.60
CA PHE A 387 -4.45 2.68 17.05
C PHE A 387 -5.69 3.30 17.71
N ILE A 388 -5.65 4.62 17.98
CA ILE A 388 -6.69 5.37 18.67
C ILE A 388 -7.51 6.19 17.66
N ASP A 389 -6.84 6.87 16.71
CA ASP A 389 -7.39 8.05 16.05
C ASP A 389 -7.72 7.91 14.55
N ILE A 390 -7.88 6.68 14.02
CA ILE A 390 -8.48 6.45 12.68
C ILE A 390 -10.03 6.57 12.71
N LEU A 391 -10.54 7.41 13.62
CA LEU A 391 -11.92 7.87 13.77
C LEU A 391 -13.00 6.77 13.91
N SER A 392 -13.08 6.22 15.13
CA SER A 392 -14.31 5.68 15.74
C SER A 392 -14.93 4.39 15.15
N CYS A 393 -14.21 3.62 14.34
CA CYS A 393 -14.55 2.23 14.02
C CYS A 393 -13.44 1.28 14.50
N ASN A 394 -13.79 0.04 14.85
CA ASN A 394 -12.89 -0.99 15.40
C ASN A 394 -11.47 -0.95 14.80
N ASN A 395 -10.45 -0.86 15.67
CA ASN A 395 -9.04 -0.94 15.27
C ASN A 395 -8.83 -2.21 14.45
N PHE A 396 -8.68 -2.05 13.13
CA PHE A 396 -8.74 -3.17 12.19
C PHE A 396 -7.62 -4.20 12.44
N LEU A 397 -6.50 -3.78 13.04
CA LEU A 397 -5.42 -4.70 13.39
C LEU A 397 -5.82 -5.62 14.54
N ILE A 398 -6.62 -5.16 15.52
CA ILE A 398 -7.15 -6.04 16.56
C ILE A 398 -8.07 -7.08 15.93
N ALA A 399 -9.04 -6.67 15.10
CA ALA A 399 -9.97 -7.60 14.44
C ALA A 399 -9.23 -8.58 13.49
N VAL A 400 -8.33 -8.11 12.64
CA VAL A 400 -7.57 -8.97 11.71
C VAL A 400 -6.64 -9.94 12.45
N LEU A 401 -6.10 -9.56 13.61
CA LEU A 401 -5.23 -10.43 14.41
C LEU A 401 -6.02 -11.37 15.32
N SER A 402 -7.16 -10.97 15.89
CA SER A 402 -8.10 -11.87 16.56
C SER A 402 -8.45 -13.02 15.64
N ARG A 403 -8.89 -12.73 14.41
CA ARG A 403 -9.17 -13.75 13.38
C ARG A 403 -7.98 -14.64 13.09
N LEU A 404 -6.78 -14.08 12.91
CA LEU A 404 -5.56 -14.86 12.72
C LEU A 404 -5.32 -15.84 13.88
N PHE A 405 -5.52 -15.39 15.13
CA PHE A 405 -5.33 -16.22 16.32
C PHE A 405 -6.42 -17.29 16.46
N VAL A 406 -7.70 -16.94 16.30
CA VAL A 406 -8.83 -17.90 16.33
C VAL A 406 -8.68 -18.94 15.22
N MET A 407 -8.38 -18.51 14.00
CA MET A 407 -8.18 -19.38 12.83
C MET A 407 -7.01 -20.37 13.05
N ILE A 408 -5.87 -19.91 13.57
CA ILE A 408 -4.72 -20.78 13.89
C ILE A 408 -5.00 -21.70 15.10
N LYS A 409 -5.75 -21.23 16.10
CA LYS A 409 -6.14 -22.01 17.28
C LYS A 409 -7.06 -23.16 16.89
N CYS A 410 -8.13 -22.85 16.16
CA CYS A 410 -9.21 -23.78 15.82
C CYS A 410 -8.92 -24.72 14.64
N ASN A 411 -8.02 -24.39 13.72
CA ASN A 411 -7.61 -25.32 12.65
C ASN A 411 -6.84 -26.51 13.26
N GLU A 412 -7.37 -27.73 13.16
CA GLU A 412 -6.76 -28.94 13.74
C GLU A 412 -5.41 -29.31 13.08
N ASN A 413 -5.28 -29.09 11.76
CA ASN A 413 -4.12 -29.47 10.96
C ASN A 413 -2.96 -28.45 11.07
N ALA A 414 -3.23 -27.23 11.56
CA ALA A 414 -2.23 -26.17 11.69
C ALA A 414 -1.09 -26.57 12.64
N SER A 415 0.16 -26.54 12.12
CA SER A 415 1.32 -27.12 12.79
C SER A 415 1.57 -26.56 14.20
N SER A 416 2.06 -27.41 15.12
CA SER A 416 2.41 -27.02 16.49
C SER A 416 3.44 -25.89 16.57
N ARG A 417 4.34 -25.79 15.57
CA ARG A 417 5.29 -24.67 15.42
C ARG A 417 4.55 -23.35 15.10
N LEU A 418 3.57 -23.38 14.19
CA LEU A 418 2.75 -22.21 13.87
C LEU A 418 1.91 -21.78 15.09
N LYS A 419 1.18 -22.70 15.73
CA LYS A 419 0.40 -22.40 16.95
C LYS A 419 1.28 -21.81 18.06
N SER A 420 2.46 -22.39 18.32
CA SER A 420 3.41 -21.86 19.30
C SER A 420 4.03 -20.50 18.92
N HIS A 421 4.07 -20.15 17.64
CA HIS A 421 4.55 -18.85 17.18
C HIS A 421 3.46 -17.78 17.29
N ALA A 422 2.22 -18.12 16.91
CA ALA A 422 1.05 -17.26 17.06
C ALA A 422 0.77 -16.89 18.53
N GLU A 423 0.79 -17.85 19.45
CA GLU A 423 0.60 -17.58 20.90
C GLU A 423 1.68 -16.65 21.47
N LYS A 424 2.94 -16.83 21.05
CA LYS A 424 4.02 -15.91 21.43
C LYS A 424 3.82 -14.51 20.85
N PHE A 425 3.18 -14.39 19.70
CA PHE A 425 2.86 -13.10 19.10
C PHE A 425 1.68 -12.43 19.83
N LYS A 426 0.57 -13.14 20.05
CA LYS A 426 -0.59 -12.71 20.87
C LYS A 426 -0.12 -12.17 22.23
N ALA A 427 0.68 -12.95 22.96
CA ALA A 427 1.22 -12.56 24.27
C ALA A 427 2.15 -11.33 24.22
N ASN A 428 2.93 -11.14 23.15
CA ASN A 428 3.78 -9.95 22.99
C ASN A 428 2.96 -8.69 22.67
N LEU A 429 1.88 -8.80 21.87
CA LEU A 429 0.99 -7.69 21.57
C LEU A 429 0.21 -7.24 22.80
N SER A 430 -0.47 -8.17 23.49
CA SER A 430 -1.17 -7.88 24.75
C SER A 430 -0.26 -7.27 25.80
N LYS A 431 1.01 -7.70 25.86
CA LYS A 431 2.01 -7.12 26.78
C LYS A 431 2.52 -5.73 26.36
N LYS A 432 2.67 -5.42 25.06
CA LYS A 432 3.14 -4.08 24.61
C LYS A 432 2.00 -3.05 24.64
N PHE A 433 0.82 -3.42 24.18
CA PHE A 433 -0.25 -2.47 23.82
C PHE A 433 -1.50 -2.60 24.70
N HIS A 434 -1.53 -3.53 25.66
CA HIS A 434 -2.71 -3.83 26.49
C HIS A 434 -3.94 -4.26 25.68
N TRP A 435 -3.74 -4.82 24.48
CA TRP A 435 -4.83 -5.37 23.67
C TRP A 435 -5.28 -6.73 24.19
N GLU A 436 -6.58 -6.87 24.42
CA GLU A 436 -7.23 -8.14 24.71
C GLU A 436 -7.79 -8.71 23.41
N PHE A 437 -7.39 -9.94 23.06
CA PHE A 437 -7.94 -10.66 21.91
C PHE A 437 -8.83 -11.78 22.47
N ASP A 438 -10.07 -11.43 22.78
CA ASP A 438 -11.08 -12.40 23.18
C ASP A 438 -11.52 -13.25 21.98
N ASP A 439 -11.90 -14.50 22.23
CA ASP A 439 -12.33 -15.43 21.19
C ASP A 439 -13.84 -15.27 20.86
N GLU A 440 -14.61 -14.56 21.68
CA GLU A 440 -16.08 -14.44 21.55
C GLU A 440 -16.54 -13.25 20.68
N HIS A 441 -15.78 -12.15 20.65
CA HIS A 441 -16.23 -10.88 20.08
C HIS A 441 -16.26 -10.83 18.53
N GLU A 442 -15.68 -11.81 17.83
CA GLU A 442 -15.69 -11.83 16.35
C GLU A 442 -17.06 -12.16 15.76
N PHE A 443 -17.98 -12.71 16.55
CA PHE A 443 -19.30 -13.17 16.08
C PHE A 443 -20.40 -12.11 16.19
N GLU A 444 -20.13 -10.90 16.73
CA GLU A 444 -21.16 -9.86 16.87
C GLU A 444 -21.60 -9.25 15.52
N GLU A 445 -20.70 -9.12 14.54
CA GLU A 445 -21.01 -8.56 13.22
C GLU A 445 -21.81 -9.55 12.33
N ASP A 446 -21.66 -10.85 12.58
CA ASP A 446 -22.42 -11.96 11.97
C ASP A 446 -23.55 -12.50 12.90
N ALA A 447 -23.84 -11.82 14.02
CA ALA A 447 -24.81 -12.31 15.00
C ALA A 447 -26.25 -12.31 14.42
N PRO A 448 -27.06 -13.36 14.68
CA PRO A 448 -28.46 -13.36 14.26
C PRO A 448 -29.21 -12.24 14.98
N VAL A 449 -29.78 -11.30 14.23
CA VAL A 449 -30.58 -10.20 14.78
C VAL A 449 -31.77 -10.77 15.56
N VAL A 450 -31.68 -10.73 16.89
CA VAL A 450 -32.73 -11.20 17.79
C VAL A 450 -33.89 -10.21 17.75
N VAL A 451 -34.88 -10.52 16.92
CA VAL A 451 -36.17 -9.80 16.93
C VAL A 451 -37.02 -10.38 18.05
N ASP A 452 -37.14 -9.64 19.15
CA ASP A 452 -38.13 -9.94 20.19
C ASP A 452 -39.53 -9.87 19.58
N LEU A 453 -40.10 -11.04 19.29
CA LEU A 453 -41.50 -11.21 18.94
C LEU A 453 -42.32 -11.01 20.22
N GLY A 454 -42.53 -9.74 20.57
CA GLY A 454 -43.24 -9.33 21.78
C GLY A 454 -44.55 -10.09 21.92
N LEU A 455 -44.64 -10.90 22.97
CA LEU A 455 -45.84 -11.65 23.30
C LEU A 455 -46.98 -10.66 23.50
N THR A 456 -47.97 -10.69 22.61
CA THR A 456 -49.24 -10.01 22.82
C THR A 456 -49.95 -10.72 23.96
N GLU A 457 -49.81 -10.20 25.18
CA GLU A 457 -50.52 -10.72 26.35
C GLU A 457 -52.03 -10.76 26.07
N ASP A 458 -52.66 -11.91 26.34
CA ASP A 458 -54.10 -12.10 26.14
C ASP A 458 -54.90 -11.12 27.02
N ILE A 459 -55.53 -10.13 26.38
CA ILE A 459 -56.56 -9.30 27.03
C ILE A 459 -57.91 -9.99 26.83
N SER A 460 -58.47 -10.45 27.96
CA SER A 460 -59.72 -11.20 28.12
C SER A 460 -60.98 -10.50 27.60
#